data_AF-A0A8F9RPL1-F1
#
_entry.id   AF-A0A8F9RPL1-F1
#
_cell.length_a   1.000
_cell.length_b   1.000
_cell.length_c   1.000
_cell.angle_alpha   90.00
_cell.angle_beta   90.00
_cell.angle_gamma   90.00
#
_symmetry.space_group_name_H-M   'P 1'
#
loop_
_entity.id
_entity.type
_entity.pdbx_description
1 polymer ?
#
loop_
_entity_poly.entity_id
_entity_poly.type
_entity_poly.pdbx_seq_one_letter_code
_entity_poly.pdbx_strand_id
1 'polypeptide(L)'
;MLSVFSPADLATLSGLYKNGNIKDPDAFVLGLVTASNTQYMIVIDDLTKFNIFAGEFITADGQINYDYIETYTRWNYAQYNILYNNLSSVNELGFVKFLLDKNSGLKVLKGSNNSNTWEELRIKDGKIDQYHVTKKIEIIKNITHILSIIFVMILFNNCSAQHVQDPNANKFAGTWKWGDTTNGVTFIMKKEDNIRIFGQNESQVLDAIIGFHKIYKNGILTEDKTMYSNTNFIDKKKSFIAGTAIHEPNPNKLFVNMTHKNKNIELTILYIDSTHIKITEVRNMEGARFVRPGDPPIDWSIDIPNNIVLTKQ
;
A
#
# COMPACT_ATOMS: atom_id res chain seq x y z
N MET A 1 12.45 -5.23 3.12
CA MET A 1 11.46 -6.33 3.25
C MET A 1 10.59 -6.22 4.49
N LEU A 2 9.26 -6.37 4.32
CA LEU A 2 8.29 -6.50 5.40
C LEU A 2 8.43 -7.85 6.11
N SER A 3 8.03 -7.91 7.38
CA SER A 3 8.06 -9.13 8.20
C SER A 3 6.75 -9.95 8.14
N VAL A 4 5.84 -9.59 7.22
CA VAL A 4 4.52 -10.21 6.95
C VAL A 4 4.24 -10.11 5.45
N PHE A 5 3.15 -10.71 4.95
CA PHE A 5 2.74 -10.60 3.55
C PHE A 5 2.57 -9.13 3.14
N SER A 6 3.14 -8.78 2.00
CA SER A 6 2.97 -7.47 1.37
C SER A 6 1.65 -7.41 0.58
N PRO A 7 1.18 -6.22 0.20
CA PRO A 7 0.04 -6.10 -0.70
C PRO A 7 0.28 -6.69 -2.07
N ALA A 8 1.54 -6.76 -2.54
CA ALA A 8 1.89 -7.45 -3.77
C ALA A 8 1.65 -8.97 -3.67
N ASP A 9 1.90 -9.56 -2.49
CA ASP A 9 1.61 -10.97 -2.23
C ASP A 9 0.10 -11.22 -2.23
N LEU A 10 -0.68 -10.33 -1.59
CA LEU A 10 -2.15 -10.40 -1.58
C LEU A 10 -2.76 -10.23 -2.97
N ALA A 11 -2.22 -9.32 -3.79
CA ALA A 11 -2.66 -9.15 -5.16
C ALA A 11 -2.29 -10.33 -6.05
N THR A 12 -1.11 -10.93 -5.82
CA THR A 12 -0.71 -12.17 -6.50
C THR A 12 -1.70 -13.29 -6.18
N LEU A 13 -2.02 -13.49 -4.90
CA LEU A 13 -3.04 -14.46 -4.47
C LEU A 13 -4.40 -14.18 -5.14
N SER A 14 -4.82 -12.91 -5.15
CA SER A 14 -6.06 -12.46 -5.76
C SER A 14 -6.10 -12.72 -7.27
N GLY A 15 -5.00 -12.45 -7.98
CA GLY A 15 -4.86 -12.72 -9.40
C GLY A 15 -4.86 -14.21 -9.73
N LEU A 16 -4.17 -15.03 -8.95
CA LEU A 16 -4.21 -16.49 -9.10
C LEU A 16 -5.64 -17.02 -8.93
N TYR A 17 -6.36 -16.52 -7.93
CA TYR A 17 -7.74 -16.90 -7.67
C TYR A 17 -8.69 -16.45 -8.80
N LYS A 18 -8.71 -15.15 -9.11
CA LYS A 18 -9.66 -14.56 -10.09
C LYS A 18 -9.45 -15.06 -11.51
N ASN A 19 -8.23 -15.47 -11.86
CA ASN A 19 -7.92 -16.03 -13.17
C ASN A 19 -8.12 -17.56 -13.22
N GLY A 20 -8.69 -18.19 -12.19
CA GLY A 20 -8.97 -19.62 -12.17
C GLY A 20 -7.73 -20.52 -12.06
N ASN A 21 -6.59 -19.96 -11.65
CA ASN A 21 -5.35 -20.73 -11.47
C ASN A 21 -5.32 -21.51 -10.14
N ILE A 22 -6.26 -21.23 -9.23
CA ILE A 22 -6.47 -21.99 -8.00
C ILE A 22 -7.67 -22.93 -8.23
N LYS A 23 -7.38 -24.22 -8.45
CA LYS A 23 -8.40 -25.25 -8.74
C LYS A 23 -9.24 -25.62 -7.51
N ASP A 24 -8.59 -25.67 -6.36
CA ASP A 24 -9.20 -26.02 -5.07
C ASP A 24 -8.82 -24.96 -4.04
N PRO A 25 -9.64 -23.89 -3.89
CA PRO A 25 -9.35 -22.80 -2.96
C PRO A 25 -9.27 -23.26 -1.50
N ASP A 26 -9.99 -24.31 -1.11
CA ASP A 26 -10.04 -24.80 0.28
C ASP A 26 -8.75 -25.55 0.66
N ALA A 27 -8.04 -26.10 -0.32
CA ALA A 27 -6.75 -26.76 -0.15
C ALA A 27 -5.55 -25.86 -0.48
N PHE A 28 -5.78 -24.67 -1.04
CA PHE A 28 -4.70 -23.79 -1.48
C PHE A 28 -4.08 -23.03 -0.30
N VAL A 29 -2.75 -22.99 -0.28
CA VAL A 29 -1.98 -22.19 0.68
C VAL A 29 -0.94 -21.38 -0.07
N LEU A 30 -0.75 -20.13 0.35
CA LEU A 30 0.39 -19.31 -0.09
C LEU A 30 1.36 -19.13 1.08
N GLY A 31 2.59 -19.58 0.90
CA GLY A 31 3.65 -19.49 1.91
C GLY A 31 4.53 -18.27 1.73
N LEU A 32 5.03 -17.73 2.84
CA LEU A 32 6.03 -16.66 2.89
C LEU A 32 7.14 -17.03 3.88
N VAL A 33 8.40 -16.87 3.48
CA VAL A 33 9.55 -16.91 4.38
C VAL A 33 10.21 -15.53 4.38
N THR A 34 10.30 -14.92 5.55
CA THR A 34 10.82 -13.57 5.73
C THR A 34 12.34 -13.57 5.98
N ALA A 35 12.97 -12.41 5.81
CA ALA A 35 14.40 -12.23 6.10
C ALA A 35 14.76 -12.50 7.58
N SER A 36 13.80 -12.41 8.50
CA SER A 36 13.96 -12.78 9.92
C SER A 36 13.75 -14.28 10.19
N ASN A 37 13.77 -15.11 9.13
CA ASN A 37 13.54 -16.55 9.18
C ASN A 37 12.17 -16.93 9.81
N THR A 38 11.19 -16.03 9.74
CA THR A 38 9.82 -16.31 10.16
C THR A 38 9.03 -16.80 8.95
N GLN A 39 8.29 -17.90 9.13
CA GLN A 39 7.49 -18.52 8.07
C GLN A 39 6.00 -18.29 8.34
N TYR A 40 5.26 -17.95 7.29
CA TYR A 40 3.82 -17.77 7.34
C TYR A 40 3.14 -18.54 6.21
N MET A 41 1.89 -18.89 6.44
CA MET A 41 0.93 -19.31 5.43
C MET A 41 -0.27 -18.39 5.46
N ILE A 42 -0.82 -18.08 4.30
CA ILE A 42 -2.16 -17.49 4.19
C ILE A 42 -3.08 -18.52 3.52
N VAL A 43 -4.29 -18.63 4.07
CA VAL A 43 -5.32 -19.55 3.60
C VAL A 43 -6.63 -18.81 3.36
N ILE A 44 -7.44 -19.32 2.44
CA ILE A 44 -8.78 -18.83 2.16
C ILE A 44 -9.73 -19.53 3.13
N ASP A 45 -10.26 -18.80 4.11
CA ASP A 45 -11.17 -19.33 5.13
C ASP A 45 -12.64 -19.15 4.77
N ASP A 46 -12.96 -18.06 4.06
CA ASP A 46 -14.30 -17.77 3.55
C ASP A 46 -14.19 -17.32 2.09
N LEU A 47 -14.57 -18.23 1.19
CA LEU A 47 -14.46 -18.02 -0.26
C LEU A 47 -15.30 -16.84 -0.76
N THR A 48 -16.46 -16.59 -0.16
CA THR A 48 -17.35 -15.51 -0.60
C THR A 48 -16.76 -14.16 -0.24
N LYS A 49 -16.27 -14.02 0.99
CA LYS A 49 -15.56 -12.82 1.45
C LYS A 49 -14.28 -12.59 0.66
N PHE A 50 -13.49 -13.64 0.46
CA PHE A 50 -12.26 -13.56 -0.31
C PHE A 50 -12.51 -13.19 -1.77
N ASN A 51 -13.58 -13.68 -2.39
CA ASN A 51 -13.95 -13.27 -3.74
C ASN A 51 -14.23 -11.76 -3.85
N ILE A 52 -14.85 -11.15 -2.85
CA ILE A 52 -15.08 -9.71 -2.81
C ILE A 52 -13.75 -8.97 -2.63
N PHE A 53 -12.98 -9.35 -1.60
CA PHE A 53 -11.68 -8.76 -1.27
C PHE A 53 -10.68 -8.83 -2.43
N ALA A 54 -10.57 -10.00 -3.08
CA ALA A 54 -9.71 -10.20 -4.24
C ALA A 54 -10.09 -9.31 -5.43
N GLY A 55 -11.35 -8.88 -5.52
CA GLY A 55 -11.81 -7.94 -6.54
C GLY A 55 -11.20 -6.54 -6.40
N GLU A 56 -10.74 -6.15 -5.21
CA GLU A 56 -10.10 -4.85 -4.97
C GLU A 56 -8.75 -4.74 -5.69
N PHE A 57 -8.04 -5.86 -5.84
CA PHE A 57 -6.71 -5.92 -6.45
C PHE A 57 -6.73 -6.12 -7.98
N ILE A 58 -7.91 -6.29 -8.58
CA ILE A 58 -8.05 -6.70 -9.97
C ILE A 58 -8.86 -5.66 -10.75
N THR A 59 -8.35 -5.25 -11.91
CA THR A 59 -9.02 -4.34 -12.84
C THR A 59 -10.15 -5.05 -13.58
N ALA A 60 -11.03 -4.28 -14.25
CA ALA A 60 -12.19 -4.83 -14.96
C ALA A 60 -11.80 -5.82 -16.09
N ASP A 61 -10.58 -5.74 -16.63
CA ASP A 61 -10.01 -6.64 -17.63
C ASP A 61 -9.23 -7.83 -17.02
N GLY A 62 -9.35 -8.06 -15.70
CA GLY A 62 -8.76 -9.20 -15.01
C GLY A 62 -7.26 -9.06 -14.70
N GLN A 63 -6.69 -7.86 -14.84
CA GLN A 63 -5.29 -7.61 -14.55
C GLN A 63 -5.08 -7.16 -13.12
N ILE A 64 -3.86 -7.39 -12.60
CA ILE A 64 -3.48 -6.85 -11.31
C ILE A 64 -3.44 -5.32 -11.37
N ASN A 65 -4.17 -4.66 -10.47
CA ASN A 65 -4.20 -3.22 -10.34
C ASN A 65 -2.97 -2.72 -9.55
N TYR A 66 -1.85 -2.52 -10.25
CA TYR A 66 -0.59 -2.10 -9.61
C TYR A 66 -0.66 -0.73 -8.93
N ASP A 67 -1.40 0.22 -9.51
CA ASP A 67 -1.62 1.55 -8.90
C ASP A 67 -2.35 1.42 -7.56
N TYR A 68 -3.28 0.46 -7.47
CA TYR A 68 -3.99 0.16 -6.24
C TYR A 68 -3.06 -0.45 -5.20
N ILE A 69 -2.31 -1.52 -5.52
CA ILE A 69 -1.37 -2.22 -4.60
C ILE A 69 -0.41 -1.24 -3.93
N GLU A 70 0.14 -0.36 -4.74
CA GLU A 70 1.14 0.59 -4.33
C GLU A 70 0.58 1.59 -3.32
N THR A 71 -0.56 2.18 -3.66
CA THR A 71 -1.31 3.02 -2.75
C THR A 71 -1.66 2.23 -1.48
N TYR A 72 -2.02 0.95 -1.63
CA TYR A 72 -2.46 0.08 -0.54
C TYR A 72 -1.34 -0.20 0.47
N THR A 73 -0.13 -0.43 -0.03
CA THR A 73 1.08 -0.61 0.78
C THR A 73 1.42 0.63 1.58
N ARG A 74 1.15 1.81 1.02
CA ARG A 74 1.45 3.05 1.71
C ARG A 74 0.40 3.41 2.74
N TRP A 75 -0.87 3.52 2.36
CA TRP A 75 -1.84 4.09 3.30
C TRP A 75 -2.57 3.06 4.15
N ASN A 76 -3.02 1.93 3.59
CA ASN A 76 -3.70 0.92 4.42
C ASN A 76 -2.71 0.34 5.42
N TYR A 77 -1.58 -0.18 4.96
CA TYR A 77 -0.62 -0.85 5.85
C TYR A 77 -0.11 0.07 6.96
N ALA A 78 0.13 1.35 6.68
CA ALA A 78 0.57 2.28 7.72
C ALA A 78 -0.48 2.58 8.79
N GLN A 79 -1.76 2.64 8.41
CA GLN A 79 -2.85 2.81 9.38
C GLN A 79 -2.91 1.66 10.38
N TYR A 80 -2.48 0.47 9.96
CA TYR A 80 -2.32 -0.70 10.82
C TYR A 80 -0.93 -0.82 11.44
N ASN A 81 -0.07 0.19 11.29
CA ASN A 81 1.31 0.21 11.76
C ASN A 81 2.15 -0.96 11.21
N ILE A 82 1.92 -1.33 9.94
CA ILE A 82 2.70 -2.35 9.24
C ILE A 82 3.81 -1.63 8.45
N LEU A 83 5.04 -1.67 8.96
CA LEU A 83 6.19 -0.91 8.43
C LEU A 83 7.44 -1.81 8.27
N TYR A 84 8.31 -1.46 7.33
CA TYR A 84 9.55 -2.19 7.04
C TYR A 84 10.54 -2.26 8.21
N ASN A 85 10.53 -1.25 9.07
CA ASN A 85 11.43 -1.12 10.23
C ASN A 85 10.74 -1.43 11.56
N ASN A 86 9.49 -1.88 11.54
CA ASN A 86 8.78 -2.27 12.76
C ASN A 86 9.19 -3.66 13.23
N LEU A 87 8.96 -3.92 14.52
CA LEU A 87 9.09 -5.26 15.10
C LEU A 87 8.10 -6.21 14.43
N SER A 88 8.51 -7.47 14.21
CA SER A 88 7.65 -8.48 13.57
C SER A 88 6.30 -8.64 14.27
N SER A 89 6.27 -8.62 15.60
CA SER A 89 5.03 -8.72 16.39
C SER A 89 4.07 -7.55 16.17
N VAL A 90 4.58 -6.34 15.91
CA VAL A 90 3.76 -5.16 15.60
C VAL A 90 3.16 -5.30 14.22
N ASN A 91 3.96 -5.72 13.23
CA ASN A 91 3.49 -5.98 11.87
C ASN A 91 2.48 -7.15 11.84
N GLU A 92 2.69 -8.21 12.62
CA GLU A 92 1.75 -9.32 12.77
C GLU A 92 0.38 -8.84 13.29
N LEU A 93 0.37 -8.05 14.38
CA LEU A 93 -0.85 -7.46 14.93
C LEU A 93 -1.58 -6.58 13.91
N GLY A 94 -0.83 -5.67 13.27
CA GLY A 94 -1.34 -4.80 12.23
C GLY A 94 -1.95 -5.58 11.08
N PHE A 95 -1.27 -6.62 10.61
CA PHE A 95 -1.69 -7.42 9.48
C PHE A 95 -2.95 -8.24 9.76
N VAL A 96 -3.06 -8.87 10.94
CA VAL A 96 -4.29 -9.59 11.31
C VAL A 96 -5.47 -8.62 11.45
N LYS A 97 -5.25 -7.45 12.06
CA LYS A 97 -6.29 -6.42 12.19
C LYS A 97 -6.77 -5.94 10.83
N PHE A 98 -5.82 -5.68 9.93
CA PHE A 98 -6.08 -5.31 8.55
C PHE A 98 -6.98 -6.34 7.84
N LEU A 99 -6.65 -7.63 7.92
CA LEU A 99 -7.43 -8.69 7.27
C LEU A 99 -8.86 -8.80 7.83
N LEU A 100 -9.03 -8.59 9.14
CA LEU A 100 -10.33 -8.58 9.81
C LEU A 100 -11.16 -7.36 9.42
N ASP A 101 -10.59 -6.16 9.48
CA ASP A 101 -11.29 -4.90 9.19
C ASP A 101 -11.71 -4.82 7.71
N LYS A 102 -10.92 -5.39 6.79
CA LYS A 102 -11.30 -5.53 5.37
C LYS A 102 -12.25 -6.69 5.09
N ASN A 103 -12.64 -7.46 6.11
CA ASN A 103 -13.46 -8.66 5.97
C ASN A 103 -12.94 -9.58 4.85
N SER A 104 -11.62 -9.80 4.83
CA SER A 104 -10.91 -10.36 3.67
C SER A 104 -11.24 -11.81 3.34
N GLY A 105 -11.82 -12.57 4.29
CA GLY A 105 -11.98 -14.02 4.15
C GLY A 105 -10.67 -14.81 4.22
N LEU A 106 -9.57 -14.15 4.60
CA LEU A 106 -8.25 -14.77 4.74
C LEU A 106 -7.88 -15.00 6.21
N LYS A 107 -7.10 -16.05 6.45
CA LYS A 107 -6.43 -16.31 7.75
C LYS A 107 -4.94 -16.48 7.55
N VAL A 108 -4.19 -16.12 8.58
CA VAL A 108 -2.72 -16.24 8.58
C VAL A 108 -2.32 -17.26 9.63
N LEU A 109 -1.48 -18.20 9.22
CA LEU A 109 -0.82 -19.13 10.13
C LEU A 109 0.66 -18.79 10.21
N LYS A 110 1.22 -18.89 11.41
CA LYS A 110 2.65 -18.74 11.67
C LYS A 110 3.26 -20.10 11.94
N GLY A 111 4.36 -20.40 11.26
CA GLY A 111 5.12 -21.62 11.45
C GLY A 111 6.05 -21.51 12.65
N SER A 112 6.28 -22.63 13.34
CA SER A 112 7.44 -22.79 14.23
C SER A 112 8.74 -22.65 13.43
N ASN A 113 9.88 -22.39 14.09
CA ASN A 113 11.17 -22.16 13.41
C ASN A 113 11.58 -23.23 12.38
N ASN A 114 11.06 -24.46 12.53
CA ASN A 114 11.28 -25.61 11.66
C ASN A 114 10.08 -25.99 10.77
N SER A 115 9.05 -25.14 10.68
CA SER A 115 7.80 -25.36 9.94
C SER A 115 7.01 -26.63 10.32
N ASN A 116 7.32 -27.26 11.46
CA ASN A 116 6.66 -28.51 11.87
C ASN A 116 5.30 -28.28 12.53
N THR A 117 5.05 -27.08 13.04
CA THR A 117 3.77 -26.70 13.66
C THR A 117 3.32 -25.36 13.13
N TRP A 118 2.00 -25.19 13.02
CA TRP A 118 1.37 -23.99 12.47
C TRP A 118 0.28 -23.50 13.42
N GLU A 119 0.33 -22.23 13.76
CA GLU A 119 -0.60 -21.58 14.68
C GLU A 119 -1.33 -20.45 13.98
N GLU A 120 -2.65 -20.39 14.14
CA GLU A 120 -3.41 -19.27 13.59
C GLU A 120 -3.11 -18.01 14.39
N LEU A 121 -2.77 -16.93 13.70
CA LEU A 121 -2.64 -15.61 14.30
C LEU A 121 -4.03 -15.00 14.47
N ARG A 122 -4.43 -14.75 15.72
CA ARG A 122 -5.71 -14.12 16.07
C ARG A 122 -5.48 -12.89 16.93
N ILE A 123 -6.49 -12.03 17.03
CA ILE A 123 -6.50 -10.91 17.97
C ILE A 123 -7.38 -11.29 19.17
N LYS A 124 -6.81 -11.21 20.36
CA LYS A 124 -7.52 -11.35 21.63
C LYS A 124 -7.08 -10.23 22.57
N ASP A 125 -8.05 -9.50 23.13
CA ASP A 125 -7.80 -8.37 24.04
C ASP A 125 -6.82 -7.32 23.46
N GLY A 126 -6.90 -7.09 22.14
CA GLY A 126 -6.05 -6.12 21.43
C GLY A 126 -4.60 -6.57 21.20
N LYS A 127 -4.27 -7.83 21.48
CA LYS A 127 -2.93 -8.42 21.26
C LYS A 127 -3.02 -9.63 20.33
N ILE A 128 -1.90 -9.98 19.70
CA ILE A 128 -1.80 -11.25 19.00
C ILE A 128 -1.87 -12.39 20.01
N ASP A 129 -2.83 -13.28 19.78
CA ASP A 129 -2.97 -14.57 20.43
C ASP A 129 -2.65 -15.65 19.41
N GLN A 130 -1.72 -16.53 19.76
CA GLN A 130 -1.33 -17.66 18.94
C GLN A 130 -2.19 -18.84 19.35
N TYR A 131 -3.21 -19.13 18.54
CA TYR A 131 -4.12 -20.23 18.84
C TYR A 131 -3.58 -21.51 18.19
N HIS A 132 -3.14 -22.45 19.03
CA HIS A 132 -2.77 -23.78 18.58
C HIS A 132 -3.98 -24.47 17.94
N VAL A 133 -3.90 -24.70 16.63
CA VAL A 133 -4.95 -25.41 15.89
C VAL A 133 -4.81 -26.91 16.17
N THR A 134 -5.29 -27.36 17.33
CA THR A 134 -5.60 -28.79 17.51
C THR A 134 -6.95 -29.01 16.85
N LYS A 135 -6.98 -29.77 15.74
CA LYS A 135 -8.21 -30.09 15.00
C LYS A 135 -9.12 -30.97 15.87
N LYS A 136 -9.87 -30.33 16.77
CA LYS A 136 -10.99 -30.94 17.50
C LYS A 136 -12.27 -30.30 16.97
N ILE A 137 -12.98 -31.07 16.15
CA ILE A 137 -14.29 -30.69 15.63
C ILE A 137 -15.27 -30.80 16.79
N GLU A 138 -15.59 -29.68 17.43
CA GLU A 138 -16.72 -29.58 18.36
C GLU A 138 -17.79 -28.67 17.73
N ILE A 139 -18.83 -29.33 17.22
CA ILE A 139 -20.10 -28.74 16.85
C ILE A 139 -20.87 -28.48 18.16
N ILE A 140 -21.60 -27.36 18.22
CA ILE A 140 -22.56 -26.90 19.26
C ILE A 140 -22.05 -25.70 20.10
N LYS A 141 -22.33 -24.48 19.61
CA LYS A 141 -22.56 -23.24 20.42
C LYS A 141 -23.18 -22.10 19.59
N ASN A 142 -24.16 -22.42 18.74
CA ASN A 142 -24.61 -21.52 17.65
C ASN A 142 -25.76 -20.55 17.98
N ILE A 143 -26.34 -20.52 19.19
CA ILE A 143 -27.56 -19.72 19.43
C ILE A 143 -27.29 -18.43 20.23
N THR A 144 -26.35 -18.42 21.17
CA THR A 144 -25.95 -17.21 21.91
C THR A 144 -25.05 -16.27 21.09
N HIS A 145 -24.26 -16.80 20.15
CA HIS A 145 -23.43 -15.96 19.27
C HIS A 145 -24.23 -15.14 18.27
N ILE A 146 -25.34 -15.68 17.75
CA ILE A 146 -26.18 -14.98 16.76
C ILE A 146 -26.82 -13.72 17.37
N LEU A 147 -27.26 -13.77 18.63
CA LEU A 147 -27.84 -12.60 19.32
C LEU A 147 -26.80 -11.52 19.66
N SER A 148 -25.56 -11.90 20.00
CA SER A 148 -24.46 -10.93 20.17
C SER A 148 -24.02 -10.29 18.87
N ILE A 149 -24.07 -11.01 17.73
CA ILE A 149 -23.73 -10.47 16.40
C ILE A 149 -24.76 -9.41 15.97
N ILE A 150 -26.05 -9.63 16.22
CA ILE A 150 -27.11 -8.66 15.90
C ILE A 150 -26.99 -7.38 16.74
N PHE A 151 -26.62 -7.49 18.03
CA PHE A 151 -26.43 -6.32 18.90
C PHE A 151 -25.18 -5.49 18.53
N VAL A 152 -24.14 -6.15 18.01
CA VAL A 152 -22.91 -5.50 17.53
C VAL A 152 -23.13 -4.80 16.19
N MET A 153 -23.97 -5.34 15.29
CA MET A 153 -24.28 -4.68 14.01
C MET A 153 -25.06 -3.35 14.16
N ILE A 154 -25.79 -3.15 15.27
CA ILE A 154 -26.53 -1.91 15.53
C ILE A 154 -25.59 -0.77 16.01
N LEU A 155 -24.41 -1.10 16.54
CA LEU A 155 -23.45 -0.11 17.05
C LEU A 155 -22.45 0.41 16.00
N PHE A 156 -22.38 -0.18 14.80
CA PHE A 156 -21.39 0.19 13.77
C PHE A 156 -21.91 1.11 12.65
N ASN A 157 -23.17 1.54 12.68
CA ASN A 157 -23.75 2.36 11.60
C ASN A 157 -23.41 3.86 11.65
N ASN A 158 -22.53 4.30 12.56
CA ASN A 158 -22.03 5.68 12.60
C ASN A 158 -20.52 5.75 12.31
N CYS A 159 -20.05 5.02 11.30
CA CYS A 159 -18.72 5.27 10.73
C CYS A 159 -18.81 6.54 9.85
N SER A 160 -18.90 7.70 10.49
CA SER A 160 -18.69 8.98 9.83
C SER A 160 -17.31 8.96 9.19
N ALA A 161 -17.21 9.43 7.95
CA ALA A 161 -15.98 9.30 7.20
C ALA A 161 -14.80 9.93 7.97
N GLN A 162 -13.78 9.13 8.29
CA GLN A 162 -12.66 9.60 9.11
C GLN A 162 -11.73 10.41 8.21
N HIS A 163 -11.75 11.74 8.35
CA HIS A 163 -10.85 12.64 7.65
C HIS A 163 -9.47 12.61 8.32
N VAL A 164 -8.47 12.14 7.58
CA VAL A 164 -7.07 12.17 8.01
C VAL A 164 -6.42 13.44 7.48
N GLN A 165 -6.28 14.44 8.35
CA GLN A 165 -5.62 15.71 8.02
C GLN A 165 -4.10 15.54 7.95
N ASP A 166 -3.48 16.19 6.98
CA ASP A 166 -2.02 16.34 6.88
C ASP A 166 -1.66 17.83 7.08
N PRO A 167 -1.38 18.25 8.32
CA PRO A 167 -1.09 19.65 8.63
C PRO A 167 0.23 20.15 8.04
N ASN A 168 1.12 19.25 7.60
CA ASN A 168 2.46 19.58 7.13
C ASN A 168 2.58 19.60 5.60
N ALA A 169 1.60 19.06 4.86
CA ALA A 169 1.64 19.00 3.39
C ALA A 169 1.78 20.38 2.72
N ASN A 170 1.17 21.43 3.29
CA ASN A 170 1.12 22.77 2.70
C ASN A 170 2.49 23.36 2.37
N LYS A 171 3.51 23.13 3.18
CA LYS A 171 4.84 23.74 2.97
C LYS A 171 5.57 23.21 1.72
N PHE A 172 5.17 22.03 1.23
CA PHE A 172 5.70 21.43 0.01
C PHE A 172 4.95 21.89 -1.25
N ALA A 173 3.81 22.57 -1.13
CA ALA A 173 3.07 23.05 -2.28
C ALA A 173 3.82 24.16 -3.03
N GLY A 174 3.81 24.08 -4.36
CA GLY A 174 4.47 25.03 -5.26
C GLY A 174 5.20 24.36 -6.43
N THR A 175 5.88 25.18 -7.22
CA THR A 175 6.75 24.72 -8.31
C THR A 175 8.19 24.72 -7.82
N TRP A 176 8.86 23.58 -7.95
CA TRP A 176 10.22 23.34 -7.48
C TRP A 176 11.08 22.92 -8.67
N LYS A 177 12.25 23.54 -8.82
CA LYS A 177 13.14 23.27 -9.95
C LYS A 177 14.57 23.01 -9.48
N TRP A 178 15.22 22.04 -10.11
CA TRP A 178 16.67 21.85 -10.06
C TRP A 178 17.21 21.76 -11.47
N GLY A 179 18.39 22.36 -11.69
CA GLY A 179 19.08 22.32 -12.98
C GLY A 179 18.37 23.10 -14.09
N ASP A 180 18.65 22.70 -15.34
CA ASP A 180 18.24 23.39 -16.56
C ASP A 180 17.69 22.40 -17.62
N THR A 181 17.64 22.83 -18.89
CA THR A 181 17.19 21.97 -19.99
C THR A 181 18.23 20.93 -20.41
N THR A 182 19.48 21.06 -19.98
CA THR A 182 20.52 20.04 -20.18
C THR A 182 20.33 18.92 -19.19
N ASN A 183 20.30 19.22 -17.90
CA ASN A 183 19.97 18.27 -16.84
C ASN A 183 19.11 18.97 -15.80
N GLY A 184 17.86 18.54 -15.66
CA GLY A 184 16.95 19.24 -14.76
C GLY A 184 15.70 18.47 -14.43
N VAL A 185 15.13 18.81 -13.28
CA VAL A 185 13.88 18.26 -12.76
C VAL A 185 13.00 19.42 -12.34
N THR A 186 11.73 19.37 -12.73
CA THR A 186 10.70 20.28 -12.23
C THR A 186 9.58 19.46 -11.60
N PHE A 187 9.17 19.84 -10.40
CA PHE A 187 7.98 19.32 -9.74
C PHE A 187 6.97 20.44 -9.52
N ILE A 188 5.71 20.20 -9.89
CA ILE A 188 4.58 21.05 -9.53
C ILE A 188 3.75 20.27 -8.52
N MET A 189 3.71 20.74 -7.27
CA MET A 189 3.05 20.08 -6.15
C MET A 189 1.82 20.88 -5.70
N LYS A 190 0.65 20.24 -5.65
CA LYS A 190 -0.60 20.81 -5.16
C LYS A 190 -1.10 19.99 -3.98
N LYS A 191 -1.42 20.63 -2.85
CA LYS A 191 -2.19 19.98 -1.78
C LYS A 191 -3.64 19.86 -2.23
N GLU A 192 -4.22 18.70 -1.99
CA GLU A 192 -5.65 18.47 -2.09
C GLU A 192 -6.18 17.89 -0.78
N ASP A 193 -7.38 18.33 -0.43
CA ASP A 193 -8.07 17.92 0.78
C ASP A 193 -9.12 16.87 0.46
N ASN A 194 -9.36 15.98 1.41
CA ASN A 194 -10.42 14.96 1.34
C ASN A 194 -10.35 14.03 0.12
N ILE A 195 -9.15 13.66 -0.33
CA ILE A 195 -9.01 12.73 -1.45
C ILE A 195 -9.34 11.29 -1.02
N ARG A 196 -10.01 10.57 -1.92
CA ARG A 196 -10.41 9.17 -1.76
C ARG A 196 -9.46 8.28 -2.54
N ILE A 197 -8.36 7.84 -1.93
CA ILE A 197 -7.30 7.20 -2.73
C ILE A 197 -7.66 5.78 -3.18
N PHE A 198 -8.52 5.06 -2.46
CA PHE A 198 -8.87 3.67 -2.81
C PHE A 198 -10.30 3.47 -3.32
N GLY A 199 -11.03 4.54 -3.60
CA GLY A 199 -12.29 4.49 -4.33
C GLY A 199 -13.44 5.24 -3.68
N GLN A 200 -14.57 5.26 -4.37
CA GLN A 200 -15.74 6.06 -3.98
C GLN A 200 -16.45 5.54 -2.72
N ASN A 201 -16.32 4.24 -2.43
CA ASN A 201 -17.05 3.58 -1.33
C ASN A 201 -16.31 3.60 0.00
N GLU A 202 -15.16 4.27 0.08
CA GLU A 202 -14.39 4.29 1.32
C GLU A 202 -14.96 5.25 2.34
N SER A 203 -14.96 4.86 3.61
CA SER A 203 -15.25 5.77 4.70
C SER A 203 -14.09 6.71 5.00
N GLN A 204 -12.95 6.63 4.31
CA GLN A 204 -11.79 7.44 4.65
C GLN A 204 -11.46 8.41 3.53
N VAL A 205 -11.18 9.64 3.94
CA VAL A 205 -10.71 10.73 3.08
C VAL A 205 -9.48 11.32 3.73
N LEU A 206 -8.52 11.78 2.94
CA LEU A 206 -7.26 12.28 3.49
C LEU A 206 -6.71 13.46 2.71
N ASP A 207 -5.87 14.25 3.36
CA ASP A 207 -5.13 15.33 2.71
C ASP A 207 -3.83 14.76 2.13
N ALA A 208 -3.54 15.07 0.86
CA ALA A 208 -2.30 14.66 0.22
C ALA A 208 -1.80 15.69 -0.77
N ILE A 209 -0.57 15.50 -1.25
CA ILE A 209 -0.05 16.21 -2.41
C ILE A 209 -0.28 15.37 -3.66
N ILE A 210 -0.90 15.97 -4.66
CA ILE A 210 -0.77 15.50 -6.03
C ILE A 210 0.33 16.27 -6.74
N GLY A 211 1.04 15.59 -7.62
CA GLY A 211 2.21 16.14 -8.27
C GLY A 211 2.30 15.87 -9.75
N PHE A 212 3.03 16.75 -10.42
CA PHE A 212 3.36 16.69 -11.83
C PHE A 212 4.86 16.90 -11.98
N HIS A 213 5.49 16.20 -12.92
CA HIS A 213 6.93 16.28 -13.09
C HIS A 213 7.31 16.57 -14.54
N LYS A 214 8.52 17.12 -14.71
CA LYS A 214 9.22 17.25 -15.99
C LYS A 214 10.70 16.95 -15.78
N ILE A 215 11.28 16.12 -16.65
CA ILE A 215 12.65 15.64 -16.50
C ILE A 215 13.43 15.81 -17.82
N TYR A 216 14.55 16.53 -17.73
CA TYR A 216 15.56 16.66 -18.78
C TYR A 216 16.81 15.87 -18.42
N LYS A 217 17.35 15.13 -19.39
CA LYS A 217 18.62 14.41 -19.27
C LYS A 217 19.42 14.57 -20.56
N ASN A 218 20.64 15.10 -20.44
CA ASN A 218 21.52 15.37 -21.57
C ASN A 218 20.86 16.18 -22.71
N GLY A 219 20.06 17.20 -22.37
CA GLY A 219 19.36 18.05 -23.34
C GLY A 219 18.05 17.46 -23.88
N ILE A 220 17.73 16.21 -23.53
CA ILE A 220 16.55 15.50 -24.02
C ILE A 220 15.45 15.53 -22.96
N LEU A 221 14.25 15.94 -23.38
CA LEU A 221 13.05 15.80 -22.56
C LEU A 221 12.66 14.33 -22.47
N THR A 222 12.88 13.72 -21.32
CA THR A 222 12.60 12.28 -21.10
C THR A 222 11.16 12.04 -20.68
N GLU A 223 10.61 12.92 -19.83
CA GLU A 223 9.22 12.85 -19.36
C GLU A 223 8.64 14.25 -19.11
N ASP A 224 7.38 14.44 -19.47
CA ASP A 224 6.61 15.66 -19.15
C ASP A 224 5.16 15.30 -18.80
N LYS A 225 4.76 15.63 -17.58
CA LYS A 225 3.39 15.53 -17.09
C LYS A 225 2.86 16.88 -16.61
N THR A 226 3.62 17.96 -16.79
CA THR A 226 3.27 19.32 -16.30
C THR A 226 2.09 19.93 -17.05
N MET A 227 1.81 19.47 -18.26
CA MET A 227 0.60 19.80 -19.03
C MET A 227 -0.71 19.47 -18.30
N TYR A 228 -0.68 18.59 -17.29
CA TYR A 228 -1.83 18.22 -16.47
C TYR A 228 -1.89 18.97 -15.13
N SER A 229 -1.02 19.94 -14.88
CA SER A 229 -0.91 20.63 -13.58
C SER A 229 -2.17 21.39 -13.14
N ASN A 230 -3.07 21.68 -14.08
CA ASN A 230 -4.38 22.28 -13.82
C ASN A 230 -5.44 21.26 -13.35
N THR A 231 -5.16 19.95 -13.40
CA THR A 231 -6.08 18.89 -13.00
C THR A 231 -6.06 18.63 -11.49
N ASN A 232 -7.06 17.90 -11.01
CA ASN A 232 -7.18 17.48 -9.61
C ASN A 232 -7.08 15.95 -9.45
N PHE A 233 -7.08 15.45 -8.21
CA PHE A 233 -6.92 14.01 -7.93
C PHE A 233 -7.98 13.16 -8.65
N ILE A 234 -9.23 13.65 -8.70
CA ILE A 234 -10.37 12.94 -9.31
C ILE A 234 -10.20 12.74 -10.83
N ASP A 235 -9.43 13.60 -11.50
CA ASP A 235 -9.17 13.51 -12.94
C ASP A 235 -8.20 12.38 -13.30
N LYS A 236 -7.51 11.81 -12.30
CA LYS A 236 -6.53 10.72 -12.46
C LYS A 236 -5.36 11.06 -13.42
N LYS A 237 -5.01 12.33 -13.57
CA LYS A 237 -3.96 12.82 -14.49
C LYS A 237 -2.64 13.24 -13.81
N LYS A 238 -2.45 12.86 -12.54
CA LYS A 238 -1.22 13.11 -11.76
C LYS A 238 -0.05 12.24 -12.22
N SER A 239 1.18 12.68 -11.92
CA SER A 239 2.38 11.86 -12.11
C SER A 239 2.94 11.27 -10.81
N PHE A 240 2.59 11.86 -9.68
CA PHE A 240 2.88 11.31 -8.37
C PHE A 240 1.83 11.70 -7.33
N ILE A 241 1.81 10.95 -6.23
CA ILE A 241 1.09 11.27 -5.00
C ILE A 241 2.06 11.26 -3.83
N ALA A 242 1.86 12.15 -2.86
CA ALA A 242 2.75 12.26 -1.72
C ALA A 242 2.03 12.65 -0.43
N GLY A 243 2.63 12.33 0.72
CA GLY A 243 2.12 12.67 2.04
C GLY A 243 3.25 12.74 3.08
N THR A 244 3.03 13.48 4.16
CA THR A 244 4.00 13.63 5.26
C THR A 244 3.71 12.70 6.43
N ALA A 245 2.43 12.37 6.65
CA ALA A 245 1.93 11.87 7.92
C ALA A 245 1.82 10.34 8.05
N ILE A 246 2.24 9.58 7.04
CA ILE A 246 1.82 8.18 6.93
C ILE A 246 2.80 7.23 7.59
N HIS A 247 4.10 7.55 7.66
CA HIS A 247 5.12 6.57 8.05
C HIS A 247 6.24 7.10 8.95
N GLU A 248 6.30 8.40 9.23
CA GLU A 248 7.48 8.96 9.90
C GLU A 248 7.11 10.14 10.81
N PRO A 249 7.64 10.21 12.04
CA PRO A 249 7.40 11.34 12.95
C PRO A 249 8.02 12.66 12.46
N ASN A 250 8.79 12.66 11.38
CA ASN A 250 9.44 13.87 10.90
C ASN A 250 8.50 14.68 9.98
N PRO A 251 7.94 15.81 10.44
CA PRO A 251 7.02 16.61 9.65
C PRO A 251 7.67 17.21 8.40
N ASN A 252 9.01 17.28 8.34
CA ASN A 252 9.76 17.82 7.21
C ASN A 252 10.10 16.76 6.15
N LYS A 253 9.68 15.51 6.32
CA LYS A 253 9.81 14.50 5.26
C LYS A 253 8.50 14.35 4.49
N LEU A 254 8.60 14.38 3.17
CA LEU A 254 7.53 14.08 2.23
C LEU A 254 7.89 12.79 1.51
N PHE A 255 6.99 11.82 1.58
CA PHE A 255 7.13 10.55 0.89
C PHE A 255 6.37 10.63 -0.42
N VAL A 256 7.08 10.47 -1.53
CA VAL A 256 6.54 10.58 -2.88
C VAL A 256 6.48 9.22 -3.53
N ASN A 257 5.35 8.94 -4.16
CA ASN A 257 5.12 7.77 -4.96
C ASN A 257 4.85 8.21 -6.40
N MET A 258 5.74 7.86 -7.31
CA MET A 258 5.81 8.46 -8.63
C MET A 258 5.90 7.41 -9.72
N THR A 259 5.15 7.61 -10.80
CA THR A 259 5.35 6.86 -12.04
C THR A 259 6.51 7.48 -12.82
N HIS A 260 7.49 6.65 -13.19
CA HIS A 260 8.68 6.98 -13.95
C HIS A 260 8.95 5.85 -14.95
N LYS A 261 9.04 6.13 -16.25
CA LYS A 261 9.29 5.10 -17.29
C LYS A 261 8.39 3.85 -17.19
N ASN A 262 7.09 4.04 -17.01
CA ASN A 262 6.09 2.96 -16.88
C ASN A 262 6.30 2.00 -15.70
N LYS A 263 7.07 2.42 -14.70
CA LYS A 263 7.15 1.77 -13.40
C LYS A 263 6.92 2.80 -12.32
N ASN A 264 6.78 2.31 -11.10
CA ASN A 264 6.67 3.18 -9.97
C ASN A 264 7.92 3.12 -9.10
N ILE A 265 8.26 4.29 -8.58
CA ILE A 265 9.44 4.55 -7.77
C ILE A 265 9.03 5.32 -6.52
N GLU A 266 9.85 5.22 -5.49
CA GLU A 266 9.71 6.02 -4.28
C GLU A 266 10.77 7.10 -4.24
N LEU A 267 10.37 8.29 -3.80
CA LEU A 267 11.28 9.35 -3.44
C LEU A 267 11.01 9.80 -2.00
N THR A 268 12.07 10.18 -1.32
CA THR A 268 11.99 10.90 -0.04
C THR A 268 12.46 12.33 -0.29
N ILE A 269 11.62 13.30 0.08
CA ILE A 269 11.90 14.73 -0.05
C ILE A 269 11.95 15.35 1.34
N LEU A 270 13.03 16.06 1.65
CA LEU A 270 13.21 16.81 2.89
C LEU A 270 12.90 18.30 2.64
N TYR A 271 12.01 18.87 3.43
CA TYR A 271 11.81 20.31 3.52
C TYR A 271 12.99 20.95 4.25
N ILE A 272 13.66 21.91 3.59
CA ILE A 272 14.76 22.68 4.19
C ILE A 272 14.21 24.00 4.71
N ASP A 273 13.59 24.79 3.84
CA ASP A 273 13.02 26.09 4.13
C ASP A 273 11.95 26.48 3.10
N SER A 274 11.40 27.69 3.18
CA SER A 274 10.31 28.16 2.28
C SER A 274 10.69 28.25 0.80
N THR A 275 11.98 28.23 0.50
CA THR A 275 12.56 28.36 -0.84
C THR A 275 13.31 27.11 -1.31
N HIS A 276 13.55 26.12 -0.43
CA HIS A 276 14.32 24.91 -0.76
C HIS A 276 13.70 23.62 -0.24
N ILE A 277 13.74 22.59 -1.08
CA ILE A 277 13.52 21.17 -0.72
C ILE A 277 14.67 20.32 -1.25
N LYS A 278 14.87 19.14 -0.68
CA LYS A 278 15.93 18.21 -1.09
C LYS A 278 15.40 16.82 -1.35
N ILE A 279 15.65 16.26 -2.53
CA ILE A 279 15.44 14.83 -2.78
C ILE A 279 16.57 14.08 -2.08
N THR A 280 16.26 13.34 -1.02
CA THR A 280 17.27 12.60 -0.23
C THR A 280 17.43 11.16 -0.68
N GLU A 281 16.38 10.57 -1.24
CA GLU A 281 16.36 9.17 -1.67
C GLU A 281 15.51 9.03 -2.93
N VAL A 282 15.94 8.16 -3.83
CA VAL A 282 15.19 7.70 -5.00
C VAL A 282 15.46 6.22 -5.15
N ARG A 283 14.41 5.40 -5.20
CA ARG A 283 14.56 3.94 -5.31
C ARG A 283 13.41 3.30 -6.09
N ASN A 284 13.69 2.12 -6.64
CA ASN A 284 12.62 1.26 -7.15
C ASN A 284 11.84 0.69 -5.97
N MET A 285 10.54 0.49 -6.16
CA MET A 285 9.74 -0.24 -5.16
C MET A 285 10.09 -1.72 -5.13
N GLU A 286 10.17 -2.27 -3.92
CA GLU A 286 10.25 -3.71 -3.68
C GLU A 286 8.87 -4.37 -3.97
N GLY A 287 8.88 -5.58 -4.53
CA GLY A 287 7.67 -6.37 -4.75
C GLY A 287 7.77 -7.30 -5.96
N ALA A 288 6.93 -8.34 -5.99
CA ALA A 288 6.80 -9.20 -7.15
C ALA A 288 6.15 -8.41 -8.31
N ARG A 289 6.78 -8.43 -9.49
CA ARG A 289 6.18 -7.93 -10.72
C ARG A 289 5.92 -9.11 -11.65
N PHE A 290 4.70 -9.21 -12.15
CA PHE A 290 4.38 -10.17 -13.20
C PHE A 290 4.79 -9.60 -14.55
N VAL A 291 5.66 -10.34 -15.24
CA VAL A 291 6.01 -10.13 -16.66
C VAL A 291 5.31 -11.23 -17.45
N ARG A 292 4.47 -10.89 -18.42
CA ARG A 292 3.80 -11.88 -19.26
C ARG A 292 4.77 -12.36 -20.35
N PRO A 293 4.57 -13.58 -20.90
CA PRO A 293 5.30 -14.00 -22.08
C PRO A 293 5.13 -12.98 -23.23
N GLY A 294 6.25 -12.43 -23.71
CA GLY A 294 6.28 -11.41 -24.77
C GLY A 294 6.40 -9.96 -24.29
N ASP A 295 6.24 -9.69 -22.99
CA ASP A 295 6.49 -8.35 -22.44
C ASP A 295 8.00 -8.03 -22.50
N PRO A 296 8.38 -6.75 -22.72
CA PRO A 296 9.78 -6.35 -22.67
C PRO A 296 10.36 -6.52 -21.25
N PRO A 297 11.69 -6.68 -21.13
CA PRO A 297 12.35 -6.67 -19.82
C PRO A 297 12.02 -5.40 -19.04
N ILE A 298 11.79 -5.54 -17.74
CA ILE A 298 11.54 -4.40 -16.86
C ILE A 298 12.78 -3.51 -16.81
N ASP A 299 12.64 -2.23 -17.17
CA ASP A 299 13.69 -1.24 -17.01
C ASP A 299 13.81 -0.82 -15.54
N TRP A 300 14.85 -1.29 -14.85
CA TRP A 300 15.13 -0.93 -13.46
C TRP A 300 15.93 0.38 -13.30
N SER A 301 16.32 1.05 -14.39
CA SER A 301 17.05 2.33 -14.33
C SER A 301 16.20 3.48 -13.81
N ILE A 302 16.78 4.37 -13.03
CA ILE A 302 16.12 5.60 -12.56
C ILE A 302 16.95 6.79 -12.99
N ASP A 303 16.34 7.71 -13.71
CA ASP A 303 17.01 8.88 -14.28
C ASP A 303 16.81 10.15 -13.46
N ILE A 304 16.09 10.06 -12.33
CA ILE A 304 15.92 11.15 -11.39
C ILE A 304 17.16 11.25 -10.49
N PRO A 305 17.80 12.42 -10.39
CA PRO A 305 18.95 12.59 -9.51
C PRO A 305 18.53 12.43 -8.04
N ASN A 306 19.42 11.82 -7.25
CA ASN A 306 19.31 11.81 -5.80
C ASN A 306 20.20 12.89 -5.18
N ASN A 307 19.97 13.22 -3.91
CA ASN A 307 20.76 14.17 -3.13
C ASN A 307 20.84 15.60 -3.73
N ILE A 308 19.82 16.03 -4.48
CA ILE A 308 19.74 17.36 -5.09
C ILE A 308 18.80 18.30 -4.34
N VAL A 309 19.11 19.60 -4.35
CA VAL A 309 18.27 20.66 -3.77
C VAL A 309 17.49 21.36 -4.89
N LEU A 310 16.17 21.39 -4.76
CA LEU A 310 15.29 22.12 -5.67
C LEU A 310 14.93 23.46 -5.04
N THR A 311 14.90 24.51 -5.88
CA THR A 311 14.53 25.86 -5.49
C THR A 311 13.11 26.16 -5.95
N LYS A 312 12.33 26.81 -5.07
CA LYS A 312 10.98 27.27 -5.39
C LYS A 312 11.02 28.32 -6.50
N GLN A 313 10.08 28.26 -7.44
CA GLN A 313 9.93 29.21 -8.56
C GLN A 313 8.84 30.25 -8.26
#